data_AF-A0A6M3XT23-F1
#
_entry.id   AF-A0A6M3XT23-F1
#
_cell.length_a   1.000
_cell.length_b   1.000
_cell.length_c   1.000
_cell.angle_alpha   90.00
_cell.angle_beta   90.00
_cell.angle_gamma   90.00
#
_symmetry.space_group_name_H-M   'P 1'
#
loop_
_entity.id
_entity.type
_entity.pdbx_description
1 polymer ?
#
loop_
_entity_poly.entity_id
_entity_poly.type
_entity_poly.pdbx_seq_one_letter_code
_entity_poly.pdbx_strand_id
1 'polypeptide(L)'
;MKKVSNFLVLLALGVLLLRGFVLLKLWLWFIIPFGADPISFAHSVGLCVIGLFFTFRYNGGEDTENQEINKWMRVILPLFCLLYGYIFKYFM
;
A
#
# COMPACT_ATOMS: atom_id res chain seq x y z
N MET A 1 26.14 -1.28 9.65
CA MET A 1 25.54 -1.23 8.29
C MET A 1 24.62 -2.41 7.97
N LYS A 2 25.02 -3.69 8.08
CA LYS A 2 24.15 -4.86 7.74
C LYS A 2 22.81 -4.93 8.51
N LYS A 3 22.80 -4.61 9.81
CA LYS A 3 21.57 -4.62 10.64
C LYS A 3 20.52 -3.60 10.20
N VAL A 4 20.95 -2.43 9.73
CA VAL A 4 20.06 -1.34 9.27
C VAL A 4 19.43 -1.68 7.92
N SER A 5 20.19 -2.30 7.02
CA SER A 5 19.67 -2.78 5.73
C SER A 5 18.54 -3.81 5.91
N ASN A 6 18.75 -4.81 6.77
CA ASN A 6 17.73 -5.84 7.02
C ASN A 6 16.44 -5.25 7.61
N PHE A 7 16.56 -4.27 8.50
CA PHE A 7 15.40 -3.60 9.08
C PHE A 7 14.58 -2.84 8.03
N LEU A 8 15.23 -2.15 7.10
CA LEU A 8 14.54 -1.42 6.02
C LEU A 8 13.83 -2.37 5.06
N VAL A 9 14.42 -3.52 4.74
CA VAL A 9 13.79 -4.54 3.90
C VAL A 9 12.56 -5.11 4.58
N LEU A 10 12.64 -5.43 5.88
CA LEU A 10 11.48 -5.92 6.65
C LEU A 10 10.36 -4.88 6.71
N LEU A 11 10.71 -3.60 6.91
CA LEU A 11 9.74 -2.52 6.90
C LEU A 11 9.07 -2.35 5.52
N ALA A 12 9.85 -2.42 4.43
CA ALA A 12 9.31 -2.35 3.07
C ALA A 12 8.35 -3.52 2.77
N LEU A 13 8.69 -4.74 3.19
CA LEU A 13 7.81 -5.90 3.06
C LEU A 13 6.54 -5.74 3.88
N GLY A 14 6.65 -5.25 5.12
CA GLY A 14 5.48 -4.96 5.96
C GLY A 14 4.53 -3.94 5.34
N VAL A 15 5.08 -2.86 4.76
CA VAL A 15 4.30 -1.84 4.05
C VAL A 15 3.62 -2.42 2.80
N LEU A 16 4.30 -3.29 2.06
CA LEU A 16 3.73 -3.96 0.89
C LEU A 16 2.54 -4.84 1.28
N LEU A 17 2.68 -5.66 2.33
CA LEU A 17 1.60 -6.51 2.83
C LEU A 17 0.42 -5.67 3.35
N LEU A 18 0.70 -4.56 4.04
CA LEU A 18 -0.34 -3.62 4.47
C LEU A 18 -1.11 -3.05 3.27
N ARG A 19 -0.41 -2.63 2.20
CA ARG A 19 -1.06 -2.13 0.97
C ARG A 19 -1.93 -3.20 0.32
N GLY A 20 -1.44 -4.44 0.21
CA GLY A 20 -2.23 -5.56 -0.31
C GLY A 20 -3.49 -5.80 0.53
N PHE A 21 -3.38 -5.76 1.86
CA PHE A 21 -4.53 -5.91 2.76
C PHE A 21 -5.57 -4.81 2.57
N VAL A 22 -5.12 -3.55 2.47
CA VAL A 22 -5.99 -2.41 2.22
C VAL A 22 -6.69 -2.55 0.86
N LEU A 23 -5.94 -2.89 -0.20
CA LEU A 23 -6.51 -3.10 -1.53
C LEU A 23 -7.56 -4.22 -1.52
N LEU A 24 -7.27 -5.34 -0.84
CA LEU A 24 -8.23 -6.43 -0.69
C LEU A 24 -9.51 -5.95 -0.01
N LYS A 25 -9.41 -5.20 1.10
CA LYS A 25 -10.60 -4.68 1.81
C LYS A 25 -11.42 -3.74 0.91
N LEU A 26 -10.76 -2.82 0.21
CA LEU A 26 -11.43 -1.92 -0.72
C LEU A 26 -12.09 -2.69 -1.87
N TRP A 27 -11.43 -3.71 -2.40
CA TRP A 27 -12.00 -4.57 -3.45
C TRP A 27 -13.25 -5.29 -2.98
N LEU A 28 -13.20 -5.88 -1.79
CA LEU A 28 -14.35 -6.56 -1.17
C LEU A 28 -15.53 -5.61 -0.94
N TRP A 29 -15.26 -4.36 -0.54
CA TRP A 29 -16.31 -3.39 -0.22
C TRP A 29 -16.89 -2.68 -1.43
N PHE A 30 -16.05 -2.38 -2.43
CA PHE A 30 -16.44 -1.48 -3.51
C PHE A 30 -16.41 -2.12 -4.89
N ILE A 31 -15.72 -3.23 -5.11
CA ILE A 31 -15.62 -3.82 -6.45
C ILE A 31 -16.51 -5.06 -6.57
N ILE A 32 -16.54 -5.92 -5.56
CA ILE A 32 -17.43 -7.10 -5.54
C ILE A 32 -18.91 -6.75 -5.71
N PRO A 33 -19.47 -5.71 -5.05
CA PRO A 33 -20.88 -5.36 -5.24
C PRO A 33 -21.26 -5.02 -6.68
N PHE A 34 -20.31 -4.67 -7.55
CA PHE A 34 -20.55 -4.43 -8.97
C PHE A 34 -20.44 -5.70 -9.85
N GLY A 35 -20.37 -6.89 -9.23
CA GLY A 35 -20.36 -8.17 -9.95
C GLY A 35 -18.97 -8.68 -10.34
N ALA A 36 -17.91 -8.09 -9.79
CA ALA A 36 -16.55 -8.59 -9.99
C ALA A 36 -16.24 -9.79 -9.08
N ASP A 37 -15.35 -10.66 -9.56
CA ASP A 37 -14.92 -11.83 -8.79
C ASP A 37 -14.08 -11.46 -7.55
N PRO A 38 -14.17 -12.27 -6.47
CA PRO A 38 -13.33 -12.09 -5.30
C PRO A 38 -11.86 -12.40 -5.63
N ILE A 39 -10.97 -11.48 -5.28
CA ILE A 39 -9.53 -11.69 -5.38
C ILE A 39 -8.96 -12.26 -4.08
N SER A 40 -7.96 -13.14 -4.18
CA SER A 40 -7.24 -13.62 -3.01
C SER A 40 -6.23 -12.59 -2.50
N PHE A 41 -5.77 -12.75 -1.26
CA PHE A 41 -4.73 -11.89 -0.70
C PHE A 41 -3.46 -11.88 -1.55
N ALA A 42 -3.04 -13.03 -2.09
CA ALA A 42 -1.88 -13.11 -2.98
C ALA A 42 -2.06 -12.26 -4.26
N HIS A 43 -3.25 -12.27 -4.87
CA HIS A 43 -3.56 -11.41 -6.02
C HIS A 43 -3.49 -9.93 -5.64
N SER A 44 -4.07 -9.53 -4.51
CA SER A 44 -4.03 -8.14 -4.05
C SER A 44 -2.60 -7.61 -3.84
N VAL A 45 -1.72 -8.43 -3.24
CA VAL A 45 -0.30 -8.09 -3.07
C VAL A 45 0.40 -8.01 -4.42
N GLY A 46 0.14 -8.97 -5.32
CA GLY A 46 0.69 -8.97 -6.68
C GLY A 46 0.32 -7.72 -7.48
N LEU A 47 -0.95 -7.31 -7.43
CA LEU A 47 -1.41 -6.07 -8.06
C LEU A 47 -0.71 -4.84 -7.49
N CYS A 48 -0.50 -4.77 -6.18
CA CYS A 48 0.29 -3.70 -5.57
C CYS A 48 1.73 -3.66 -6.08
N VAL A 49 2.38 -4.82 -6.23
CA VAL A 49 3.75 -4.91 -6.77
C VAL A 49 3.80 -4.43 -8.22
N ILE A 50 2.86 -4.89 -9.06
CA ILE A 50 2.76 -4.46 -10.46
C ILE A 50 2.54 -2.95 -10.54
N GLY A 51 1.61 -2.42 -9.74
CA GLY A 51 1.36 -0.97 -9.66
C GLY A 51 2.61 -0.20 -9.22
N LEU A 52 3.35 -0.71 -8.23
CA LEU A 52 4.61 -0.12 -7.80
C LEU A 52 5.64 -0.11 -8.94
N PHE A 53 5.76 -1.22 -9.69
CA PHE A 53 6.70 -1.34 -10.80
C PHE A 53 6.42 -0.32 -11.90
N PHE A 54 5.15 -0.14 -12.29
CA PHE A 54 4.75 0.85 -13.30
C PHE A 54 4.81 2.31 -12.81
N THR A 55 4.68 2.55 -11.50
CA THR A 55 4.69 3.91 -10.94
C THR A 55 6.03 4.31 -10.32
N PHE A 56 7.01 3.41 -10.31
CA PHE A 56 8.34 3.69 -9.80
C PHE A 56 9.01 4.77 -10.64
N ARG A 57 9.27 5.92 -10.03
CA ARG A 57 10.09 6.99 -10.60
C ARG A 57 11.37 7.12 -9.79
N TYR A 58 12.50 7.08 -10.49
CA TYR A 58 13.80 7.34 -9.89
C TYR A 58 13.97 8.86 -9.72
N ASN A 59 13.90 9.35 -8.48
CA ASN A 59 14.30 10.71 -8.14
C ASN A 59 15.77 10.70 -7.70
N GLY A 60 16.66 11.18 -8.57
CA GLY A 60 18.08 11.32 -8.26
C GLY A 60 18.33 12.59 -7.43
N GLY A 61 18.53 12.43 -6.12
CA GLY A 61 18.93 13.51 -5.22
C GLY A 61 17.75 14.15 -4.50
N GLU A 62 17.33 13.59 -3.37
CA GLU A 62 16.43 14.25 -2.43
C GLU A 62 17.13 14.45 -1.08
N ASP A 63 17.05 15.68 -0.55
CA ASP A 63 17.55 16.07 0.76
C ASP A 63 17.00 15.15 1.87
N THR A 64 17.85 14.81 2.85
CA THR A 64 17.57 13.80 3.88
C THR A 64 16.29 14.05 4.68
N GLU A 65 15.87 15.30 4.83
CA GLU A 65 14.64 15.69 5.53
C GLU A 65 13.37 15.26 4.78
N ASN A 66 13.34 15.41 3.44
CA ASN A 66 12.21 14.99 2.62
C ASN A 66 12.03 13.45 2.61
N GLN A 67 13.11 12.70 2.82
CA GLN A 67 13.08 11.24 2.82
C GLN A 67 12.36 10.66 4.04
N GLU A 68 12.54 11.25 5.23
CA GLU A 68 11.87 10.82 6.46
C GLU A 68 10.36 11.07 6.37
N ILE A 69 9.93 12.24 5.89
CA ILE A 69 8.50 12.57 5.69
C ILE A 69 7.88 11.59 4.68
N ASN A 70 8.55 11.35 3.55
CA ASN A 70 8.09 10.40 2.53
C ASN A 70 7.95 8.98 3.08
N LYS A 71 8.83 8.55 3.99
CA LYS A 71 8.78 7.21 4.61
C LYS A 71 7.53 7.02 5.47
N TRP A 72 7.21 7.99 6.32
CA TRP A 72 6.01 7.94 7.16
C TRP A 72 4.72 8.01 6.33
N MET A 73 4.69 8.87 5.31
CA MET A 73 3.56 8.95 4.38
C MET A 73 3.27 7.60 3.71
N ARG A 74 4.28 6.80 3.38
CA ARG A 74 4.07 5.47 2.76
C ARG A 74 3.32 4.48 3.66
N VAL A 75 3.40 4.65 4.97
CA VAL A 75 2.72 3.82 5.99
C VAL A 75 1.35 4.39 6.34
N ILE A 76 1.28 5.71 6.48
CA ILE A 76 0.11 6.44 6.94
C ILE A 76 -0.97 6.49 5.84
N LEU A 77 -0.58 6.69 4.58
CA LEU A 77 -1.51 6.84 3.46
C LEU A 77 -2.42 5.60 3.25
N PRO A 78 -1.90 4.35 3.25
CA PRO A 78 -2.76 3.16 3.18
C PRO A 78 -3.78 3.07 4.32
N LEU A 79 -3.40 3.47 5.54
CA LEU A 79 -4.30 3.47 6.70
C LEU A 79 -5.40 4.51 6.53
N PHE A 80 -5.07 5.70 6.03
CA PHE A 80 -6.08 6.70 5.69
C PHE A 80 -7.01 6.22 4.59
N CYS A 81 -6.50 5.60 3.52
CA CYS A 81 -7.35 5.01 2.49
C CYS A 81 -8.32 3.96 3.05
N LEU A 82 -7.87 3.13 3.99
CA LEU A 82 -8.71 2.15 4.66
C LEU A 82 -9.78 2.81 5.53
N LEU A 83 -9.41 3.83 6.31
CA LEU A 83 -10.34 4.60 7.14
C LEU A 83 -11.42 5.26 6.29
N TYR A 84 -11.02 5.97 5.23
CA TYR A 84 -11.97 6.61 4.31
C TYR A 84 -12.85 5.57 3.63
N GLY A 85 -12.28 4.49 3.09
CA GLY A 85 -13.05 3.41 2.51
C GLY A 85 -14.05 2.79 3.49
N TYR A 86 -13.68 2.68 4.77
CA TYR A 86 -14.59 2.18 5.79
C TYR A 86 -15.76 3.14 6.04
N ILE A 87 -15.49 4.45 6.08
CA ILE A 87 -16.55 5.48 6.21
C ILE A 87 -17.48 5.43 5.00
N PHE A 88 -16.94 5.43 3.77
CA PHE A 88 -17.73 5.38 2.54
C PHE A 88 -18.60 4.14 2.43
N LYS A 89 -18.13 2.99 2.92
CA LYS A 89 -18.91 1.75 2.97
C LYS A 89 -20.23 1.92 3.75
N TYR A 90 -20.32 2.83 4.72
CA TYR A 90 -21.58 3.06 5.45
C TYR A 90 -22.64 3.82 4.66
N PHE A 91 -22.23 4.55 3.61
CA PHE A 91 -23.13 5.37 2.81
C PHE A 91 -23.60 4.67 1.52
N MET A 92 -23.06 3.49 1.21
CA MET A 92 -23.37 2.68 0.03
C MET A 92 -24.04 1.36 0.45
#